data_AF-A0A8I7BC73-F1
#
_entry.id   AF-A0A8I7BC73-F1
#
_cell.length_a   1.000
_cell.length_b   1.000
_cell.length_c   1.000
_cell.angle_alpha   90.00
_cell.angle_beta   90.00
_cell.angle_gamma   90.00
#
_symmetry.space_group_name_H-M   'P 1'
#
loop_
_entity.id
_entity.type
_entity.pdbx_description
1 polymer ?
#
loop_
_entity_poly.entity_id
_entity_poly.type
_entity_poly.pdbx_seq_one_letter_code
_entity_poly.pdbx_strand_id
1 'polypeptide(L)'
;MIEYFGTDLKFQERSQKNTDNRKKQKKKHRIGSKSYSQVSFEKRNPETGEEPDCIPLWELTHTKNATWSNTESQDVYDKACEEVKNKETETQGLLSDEQRHNIFQTTYKGTLQCKSSQPRGYGYMAKPSTGSERIRIQIEEQARATTAFQQ
;
A
#
# COMPACT_ATOMS: atom_id res chain seq x y z
N MET A 1 -28.69 -21.14 33.41
CA MET A 1 -28.93 -19.81 32.81
C MET A 1 -27.65 -19.42 32.10
N ILE A 2 -27.67 -19.20 30.78
CA ILE A 2 -26.48 -18.76 30.04
C ILE A 2 -26.47 -17.24 30.13
N GLU A 3 -25.46 -16.68 30.79
CA GLU A 3 -25.24 -15.24 30.81
C GLU A 3 -24.92 -14.77 29.39
N TYR A 4 -25.63 -13.75 28.92
CA TYR A 4 -25.41 -13.20 27.59
C TYR A 4 -24.03 -12.55 27.53
N PHE A 5 -23.17 -13.00 26.61
CA PHE A 5 -21.81 -12.45 26.49
C PHE A 5 -21.79 -10.92 26.24
N GLY A 6 -22.87 -10.36 25.72
CA GLY A 6 -23.01 -8.91 25.52
C GLY A 6 -23.26 -8.11 26.80
N THR A 7 -23.56 -8.75 27.94
CA THR A 7 -23.62 -8.09 29.26
C THR A 7 -22.28 -8.11 30.01
N ASP A 8 -21.27 -8.83 29.52
CA ASP A 8 -19.93 -8.78 30.09
C ASP A 8 -19.30 -7.40 29.86
N LEU A 9 -18.97 -6.70 30.94
CA LEU A 9 -18.34 -5.38 30.92
C LEU A 9 -17.04 -5.40 30.10
N LYS A 10 -16.23 -6.47 30.21
CA LYS A 10 -14.98 -6.59 29.44
C LYS A 10 -15.25 -6.68 27.94
N PHE A 11 -16.32 -7.39 27.55
CA PHE A 11 -16.73 -7.48 26.16
C PHE A 11 -17.22 -6.14 25.63
N GLN A 12 -18.04 -5.42 26.39
CA GLN A 12 -18.54 -4.09 26.01
C GLN A 12 -17.42 -3.07 25.83
N GLU A 13 -16.48 -2.99 26.78
CA GLU A 13 -15.32 -2.11 26.70
C GLU A 13 -14.48 -2.41 25.45
N ARG A 14 -14.23 -3.70 25.17
CA ARG A 14 -13.48 -4.12 23.98
C ARG A 14 -14.23 -3.78 22.69
N SER A 15 -15.55 -3.97 22.67
CA SER A 15 -16.41 -3.61 21.54
C SER A 15 -16.41 -2.11 21.26
N GLN A 16 -16.51 -1.30 22.31
CA GLN A 16 -16.46 0.16 22.21
C GLN A 16 -15.09 0.62 21.69
N LYS A 17 -14.00 0.09 22.25
CA LYS A 17 -12.63 0.36 21.78
C LYS A 17 -12.43 -0.04 20.32
N ASN A 18 -12.96 -1.18 19.89
CA ASN A 18 -12.91 -1.61 18.50
C ASN A 18 -13.66 -0.64 17.58
N THR A 19 -14.83 -0.17 18.01
CA THR A 19 -15.65 0.81 17.29
C THR A 19 -14.91 2.14 17.14
N ASP A 20 -14.31 2.64 18.22
CA ASP A 20 -13.56 3.90 18.20
C ASP A 20 -12.26 3.78 17.38
N ASN A 21 -11.60 2.62 17.41
CA ASN A 21 -10.48 2.33 16.52
C ASN A 21 -10.90 2.27 15.05
N ARG A 22 -12.11 1.75 14.76
CA ARG A 22 -12.65 1.71 13.39
C ARG A 22 -12.92 3.11 12.85
N LYS A 23 -13.43 4.03 13.69
CA LYS A 23 -13.62 5.45 13.31
C LYS A 23 -12.31 6.14 12.91
N LYS A 24 -11.17 5.72 13.48
CA LYS A 24 -9.84 6.26 13.18
C LYS A 24 -9.21 5.70 11.89
N GLN A 25 -9.86 4.77 11.20
CA GLN A 25 -9.34 4.23 9.94
C GLN A 25 -9.45 5.27 8.82
N LYS A 26 -8.29 5.77 8.37
CA LYS A 26 -8.17 6.77 7.31
C LYS A 26 -8.55 6.25 5.92
N LYS A 27 -8.61 4.93 5.71
CA LYS A 27 -8.84 4.33 4.39
C LYS A 27 -9.91 3.26 4.45
N LYS A 28 -10.72 3.17 3.40
CA LYS A 28 -11.84 2.24 3.32
C LYS A 28 -11.73 1.43 2.03
N HIS A 29 -11.40 0.15 2.17
CA HIS A 29 -11.49 -0.81 1.08
C HIS A 29 -12.95 -0.93 0.61
N ARG A 30 -13.23 -0.79 -0.68
CA ARG A 30 -14.62 -0.74 -1.21
C ARG A 30 -15.12 -2.06 -1.80
N ILE A 31 -14.23 -3.03 -2.02
CA ILE A 31 -14.59 -4.33 -2.62
C ILE A 31 -15.39 -5.29 -1.71
N GLY A 32 -15.69 -4.91 -0.46
CA GLY A 32 -16.35 -5.79 0.50
C GLY A 32 -15.37 -6.76 1.17
N SER A 33 -15.64 -8.06 1.12
CA SER A 33 -14.87 -9.11 1.79
C SER A 33 -13.70 -9.67 0.97
N LYS A 34 -13.53 -9.28 -0.30
CA LYS A 34 -12.44 -9.80 -1.12
C LYS A 34 -11.10 -9.22 -0.67
N SER A 35 -10.07 -10.07 -0.62
CA SER A 35 -8.69 -9.66 -0.37
C SER A 35 -8.05 -9.02 -1.60
N TYR A 36 -6.93 -8.33 -1.42
CA TYR A 36 -6.11 -7.86 -2.53
C TYR A 36 -5.67 -8.99 -3.46
N SER A 37 -5.31 -10.17 -2.92
CA SER A 37 -4.94 -11.33 -3.73
C SER A 37 -6.09 -11.82 -4.61
N GLN A 38 -7.30 -11.85 -4.07
CA GLN A 38 -8.48 -12.23 -4.83
C GLN A 38 -8.79 -11.20 -5.93
N VAL A 39 -8.74 -9.91 -5.61
CA VAL A 39 -8.97 -8.85 -6.61
C VAL A 39 -7.90 -8.88 -7.70
N SER A 40 -6.64 -9.07 -7.33
CA SER A 40 -5.54 -9.25 -8.28
C SER A 40 -5.80 -10.42 -9.22
N PHE A 41 -6.12 -11.60 -8.68
CA PHE A 41 -6.43 -12.80 -9.45
C PHE A 41 -7.57 -12.60 -10.44
N GLU A 42 -8.68 -12.00 -9.98
CA GLU A 42 -9.86 -11.71 -10.82
C GLU A 42 -9.59 -10.67 -11.91
N LYS A 43 -8.53 -9.86 -11.75
CA LYS A 43 -8.16 -8.76 -12.66
C LYS A 43 -6.89 -9.04 -13.44
N ARG A 44 -6.42 -10.30 -13.44
CA ARG A 44 -5.32 -10.74 -14.29
C ARG A 44 -5.66 -10.55 -15.76
N ASN A 45 -4.63 -10.26 -16.55
CA ASN A 45 -4.77 -10.23 -18.00
C ASN A 45 -5.17 -11.65 -18.49
N PRO A 46 -6.30 -11.80 -19.22
CA PRO A 46 -6.77 -13.11 -19.66
C PRO A 46 -5.83 -13.79 -20.65
N GLU A 47 -4.99 -13.03 -21.37
CA GLU A 47 -4.07 -13.56 -22.38
C GLU A 47 -2.69 -13.86 -21.81
N THR A 48 -2.13 -12.96 -20.98
CA THR A 48 -0.77 -13.11 -20.43
C THR A 48 -0.75 -13.77 -19.04
N GLY A 49 -1.88 -13.77 -18.34
CA GLY A 49 -1.98 -14.24 -16.95
C GLY A 49 -1.32 -13.32 -15.91
N GLU A 50 -0.77 -12.18 -16.34
CA GLU A 50 -0.07 -11.24 -15.48
C GLU A 50 -1.01 -10.52 -14.53
N GLU A 51 -0.55 -10.32 -13.30
CA GLU A 51 -1.29 -9.61 -12.27
C GLU A 51 -1.19 -8.09 -12.44
N PRO A 52 -2.23 -7.34 -12.04
CA PRO A 52 -2.17 -5.89 -12.05
C PRO A 52 -1.08 -5.39 -11.09
N ASP A 53 -0.33 -4.37 -11.53
CA ASP A 53 0.63 -3.67 -10.68
C ASP A 53 -0.05 -3.04 -9.44
N CYS A 54 0.76 -2.68 -8.45
CA CYS A 54 0.33 -2.12 -7.19
C CYS A 54 -0.50 -0.83 -7.30
N ILE A 55 -0.22 0.06 -8.27
CA ILE A 55 -0.97 1.29 -8.49
C ILE A 55 -2.38 1.01 -9.04
N PRO A 56 -2.55 0.27 -10.16
CA PRO A 56 -3.88 -0.07 -10.66
C PRO A 56 -4.66 -0.97 -9.68
N LEU A 57 -4.00 -1.86 -8.95
CA LEU A 57 -4.66 -2.65 -7.89
C LEU A 57 -5.20 -1.75 -6.77
N TRP A 58 -4.48 -0.69 -6.40
CA TRP A 58 -4.94 0.28 -5.41
C TRP A 58 -6.20 1.02 -5.87
N GLU A 59 -6.21 1.49 -7.12
CA GLU A 59 -7.39 2.11 -7.75
C GLU A 59 -8.58 1.15 -7.73
N LEU A 60 -8.41 -0.09 -8.19
CA LEU A 60 -9.47 -1.10 -8.27
C LEU A 60 -10.11 -1.43 -6.90
N THR A 61 -9.33 -1.32 -5.83
CA THR A 61 -9.77 -1.68 -4.47
C THR A 61 -10.37 -0.50 -3.70
N HIS A 62 -10.02 0.73 -4.08
CA HIS A 62 -10.45 1.97 -3.44
C HIS A 62 -11.44 2.79 -4.27
N THR A 63 -11.76 2.36 -5.48
CA THR A 63 -12.82 2.95 -6.30
C THR A 63 -14.02 2.01 -6.41
N LYS A 64 -15.21 2.58 -6.56
CA LYS A 64 -16.42 1.87 -6.96
C LYS A 64 -17.18 2.77 -7.93
N ASN A 65 -17.47 2.29 -9.14
CA ASN A 65 -18.13 3.09 -10.20
C ASN A 65 -17.41 4.44 -10.42
N ALA A 66 -16.08 4.42 -10.56
CA ALA A 66 -15.22 5.61 -10.69
C ALA A 66 -15.26 6.61 -9.52
N THR A 67 -15.92 6.28 -8.41
CA THR A 67 -15.94 7.11 -7.19
C THR A 67 -14.92 6.58 -6.18
N TRP A 68 -14.00 7.46 -5.76
CA TRP A 68 -13.01 7.15 -4.73
C TRP A 68 -13.63 6.94 -3.35
N SER A 69 -13.02 6.05 -2.57
CA SER A 69 -13.50 5.70 -1.23
C SER A 69 -13.43 6.86 -0.25
N ASN A 70 -12.42 7.71 -0.40
CA ASN A 70 -12.04 8.84 0.44
C ASN A 70 -10.93 9.64 -0.29
N THR A 71 -10.81 10.93 0.05
CA THR A 71 -9.81 11.83 -0.55
C THR A 71 -8.38 11.34 -0.36
N GLU A 72 -8.05 10.79 0.82
CA GLU A 72 -6.68 10.34 1.08
C GLU A 72 -6.28 9.13 0.22
N SER A 73 -7.24 8.30 -0.20
CA SER A 73 -6.97 7.19 -1.13
C SER A 73 -6.70 7.68 -2.54
N GLN A 74 -7.38 8.75 -2.95
CA GLN A 74 -7.12 9.43 -4.21
C GLN A 74 -5.75 10.13 -4.20
N ASP A 75 -5.43 10.87 -3.13
CA ASP A 75 -4.14 11.55 -2.99
C ASP A 75 -2.95 10.59 -3.07
N VAL A 76 -3.07 9.39 -2.50
CA VAL A 76 -2.03 8.34 -2.60
C VAL A 76 -1.85 7.90 -4.05
N TYR A 77 -2.94 7.73 -4.79
CA TYR A 77 -2.91 7.31 -6.19
C TYR A 77 -2.30 8.40 -7.08
N ASP A 78 -2.79 9.63 -6.95
CA ASP A 78 -2.33 10.76 -7.76
C ASP A 78 -0.82 11.01 -7.57
N LYS A 79 -0.35 11.04 -6.31
CA LYS A 79 1.08 11.17 -6.00
C LYS A 79 1.91 10.00 -6.50
N ALA A 80 1.42 8.76 -6.37
CA ALA A 80 2.16 7.60 -6.88
C ALA A 80 2.31 7.66 -8.40
N CYS A 81 1.26 8.07 -9.12
CA CYS A 81 1.28 8.25 -10.56
C CYS A 81 2.23 9.38 -10.99
N GLU A 82 2.24 10.51 -10.27
CA GLU A 82 3.17 11.62 -10.52
C GLU A 82 4.63 11.20 -10.32
N GLU A 83 4.94 10.54 -9.21
CA GLU A 83 6.31 10.07 -8.92
C GLU A 83 6.80 9.03 -9.92
N VAL A 84 5.92 8.14 -10.39
CA VAL A 84 6.25 7.20 -11.48
C VAL A 84 6.62 7.97 -12.74
N LYS A 85 5.79 8.93 -13.17
CA LYS A 85 6.06 9.74 -14.36
C LYS A 85 7.37 10.50 -14.25
N ASN A 86 7.63 11.13 -13.10
CA ASN A 86 8.87 11.88 -12.87
C ASN A 86 10.09 10.96 -13.05
N LYS A 87 10.10 9.78 -12.42
CA LYS A 87 11.21 8.85 -12.54
C LYS A 87 11.37 8.22 -13.93
N GLU A 88 10.28 8.00 -14.66
CA GLU A 88 10.34 7.56 -16.06
C GLU A 88 10.98 8.63 -16.95
N THR A 89 10.69 9.92 -16.70
CA THR A 89 11.34 11.01 -17.44
C THR A 89 12.82 11.18 -17.10
N GLU A 90 13.20 10.97 -15.84
CA GLU A 90 14.60 11.02 -15.39
C GLU A 90 15.44 9.85 -15.93
N THR A 91 14.85 8.65 -15.95
CA THR A 91 15.55 7.40 -16.33
C THR A 91 15.49 7.15 -17.84
N GLN A 92 14.72 7.94 -18.60
CA GLN A 92 14.49 7.73 -20.04
C GLN A 92 14.06 6.29 -20.37
N GLY A 93 13.20 5.71 -19.53
CA GLY A 93 12.81 4.30 -19.63
C GLY A 93 11.63 3.95 -18.74
N LEU A 94 10.92 2.88 -19.13
CA LEU A 94 9.81 2.33 -18.34
C LEU A 94 10.35 1.76 -17.03
N LEU A 95 9.65 2.04 -15.94
CA LEU A 95 10.00 1.48 -14.64
C LEU A 95 9.59 0.00 -14.55
N SER A 96 10.46 -0.79 -13.92
CA SER A 96 10.11 -2.14 -13.47
C SER A 96 9.01 -2.09 -12.41
N ASP A 97 8.21 -3.16 -12.33
CA ASP A 97 7.17 -3.33 -11.30
C ASP A 97 7.70 -3.15 -9.88
N GLU A 98 8.95 -3.56 -9.61
CA GLU A 98 9.58 -3.37 -8.30
C GLU A 98 9.84 -1.89 -7.99
N GLN A 99 10.21 -1.09 -9.00
CA GLN A 99 10.43 0.34 -8.83
C GLN A 99 9.09 1.05 -8.57
N ARG A 100 8.04 0.71 -9.34
CA ARG A 100 6.68 1.22 -9.16
C ARG A 100 6.13 0.84 -7.78
N HIS A 101 6.38 -0.38 -7.32
CA HIS A 101 6.03 -0.84 -5.98
C HIS A 101 6.71 -0.04 -4.86
N ASN A 102 8.00 0.22 -4.99
CA ASN A 102 8.75 1.02 -4.02
C ASN A 102 8.22 2.47 -3.97
N ILE A 103 7.93 3.07 -5.13
CA ILE A 103 7.32 4.41 -5.21
C ILE A 103 5.96 4.41 -4.51
N PHE A 104 5.11 3.43 -4.79
CA PHE A 104 3.81 3.33 -4.14
C PHE A 104 3.93 3.21 -2.61
N GLN A 105 4.89 2.42 -2.09
CA GLN A 105 5.09 2.29 -0.65
C GLN A 105 5.55 3.60 0.00
N THR A 106 6.44 4.36 -0.64
CA THR A 106 6.94 5.63 -0.11
C THR A 106 5.85 6.70 -0.14
N THR A 107 5.10 6.83 -1.23
CA THR A 107 3.98 7.78 -1.35
C THR A 107 2.83 7.43 -0.40
N TYR A 108 2.51 6.14 -0.25
CA TYR A 108 1.51 5.66 0.70
C TYR A 108 1.89 6.05 2.14
N LYS A 109 3.15 5.80 2.54
CA LYS A 109 3.65 6.13 3.88
C LYS A 109 3.59 7.63 4.15
N GLY A 110 4.08 8.43 3.20
CA GLY A 110 4.16 9.89 3.31
C GLY A 110 2.78 10.53 3.38
N THR A 111 1.89 10.16 2.45
CA THR A 111 0.55 10.77 2.32
C THR A 111 -0.33 10.46 3.53
N LEU A 112 -0.32 9.22 4.02
CA LEU A 112 -1.18 8.83 5.14
C LEU A 112 -0.55 9.07 6.51
N GLN A 113 0.72 9.50 6.54
CA GLN A 113 1.54 9.62 7.75
C GLN A 113 1.48 8.35 8.61
N CYS A 114 1.48 7.19 7.93
CA CYS A 114 1.36 5.89 8.58
C CYS A 114 2.74 5.39 9.02
N LYS A 115 2.77 4.67 10.16
CA LYS A 115 3.99 3.99 10.62
C LYS A 115 4.42 2.86 9.67
N SER A 116 3.46 2.23 9.00
CA SER A 116 3.71 1.17 8.02
C SER A 116 3.77 1.76 6.61
N SER A 117 4.76 1.33 5.82
CA SER A 117 4.84 1.59 4.39
C SER A 117 3.87 0.75 3.56
N GLN A 118 3.17 -0.20 4.20
CA GLN A 118 2.31 -1.15 3.51
C GLN A 118 0.84 -0.98 3.90
N PRO A 119 -0.06 -1.07 2.90
CA PRO A 119 -1.46 -1.20 3.21
C PRO A 119 -1.74 -2.47 4.03
N ARG A 120 -2.56 -2.39 5.09
CA ARG A 120 -3.07 -3.60 5.76
C ARG A 120 -3.72 -4.54 4.73
N GLY A 121 -3.40 -5.83 4.81
CA GLY A 121 -3.90 -6.86 3.89
C GLY A 121 -3.11 -6.98 2.58
N TYR A 122 -2.11 -6.14 2.35
CA TYR A 122 -1.29 -6.11 1.13
C TYR A 122 -0.08 -7.05 1.17
N GLY A 123 0.04 -7.90 2.19
CA GLY A 123 1.20 -8.77 2.40
C GLY A 123 1.44 -9.78 1.28
N TYR A 124 0.44 -10.06 0.45
CA TYR A 124 0.56 -10.90 -0.75
C TYR A 124 1.41 -10.25 -1.85
N MET A 125 1.31 -8.93 -2.02
CA MET A 125 2.08 -8.16 -3.02
C MET A 125 3.39 -7.61 -2.48
N ALA A 126 3.62 -7.79 -1.18
CA ALA A 126 4.88 -7.44 -0.58
C ALA A 126 5.91 -8.46 -1.07
N LYS A 127 6.72 -8.07 -2.06
CA LYS A 127 8.11 -8.50 -2.13
C LYS A 127 8.90 -7.47 -1.32
N PRO A 128 8.84 -7.48 0.04
CA PRO A 128 9.65 -6.54 0.78
C PRO A 128 11.09 -6.83 0.42
N SER A 129 11.88 -5.79 0.11
CA SER A 129 13.32 -5.97 0.09
C SER A 129 13.72 -6.61 1.42
N THR A 130 14.39 -7.74 1.32
CA THR A 130 14.86 -8.52 2.45
C THR A 130 15.71 -7.59 3.32
N GLY A 131 15.76 -7.82 4.64
CA GLY A 131 16.62 -7.01 5.51
C GLY A 131 18.06 -6.86 4.97
N SER A 132 18.55 -7.92 4.32
CA SER A 132 19.85 -7.93 3.61
C SER A 132 19.91 -6.98 2.39
N GLU A 133 18.86 -6.93 1.56
CA GLU A 133 18.81 -6.04 0.39
C GLU A 133 18.76 -4.57 0.80
N ARG A 134 18.03 -4.25 1.89
CA ARG A 134 18.01 -2.88 2.44
C ARG A 134 19.39 -2.44 2.91
N ILE A 135 20.10 -3.33 3.61
CA ILE A 135 21.45 -3.06 4.09
C ILE A 135 22.40 -2.85 2.90
N ARG A 136 22.31 -3.68 1.85
CA ARG A 136 23.11 -3.52 0.63
C ARG A 136 22.87 -2.18 -0.05
N ILE A 137 21.62 -1.81 -0.28
CA ILE A 137 21.25 -0.52 -0.89
C ILE A 137 21.80 0.65 -0.06
N GLN A 138 21.69 0.59 1.26
CA GLN A 138 22.20 1.63 2.15
C GLN A 138 23.74 1.74 2.11
N ILE A 139 24.45 0.62 1.99
CA ILE A 139 25.91 0.59 1.82
C ILE A 139 26.30 1.20 0.46
N GLU A 140 25.59 0.87 -0.61
CA GLU A 140 25.85 1.42 -1.95
C GLU A 140 25.56 2.92 -2.06
N GLU A 141 24.53 3.41 -1.37
CA GLU A 141 24.24 4.85 -1.26
C GLU A 141 25.31 5.58 -0.45
N GLN A 142 25.78 5.01 0.67
CA GLN A 142 26.90 5.58 1.43
C GLN A 142 28.18 5.60 0.61
N ALA A 143 28.48 4.54 -0.16
CA ALA A 143 29.64 4.50 -1.03
C ALA A 143 29.58 5.60 -2.09
N ARG A 144 28.43 5.80 -2.75
CA ARG A 144 28.22 6.89 -3.72
C ARG A 144 28.37 8.28 -3.11
N ALA A 145 27.79 8.49 -1.92
CA ALA A 145 27.92 9.76 -1.19
C ALA A 145 29.38 10.05 -0.79
N THR A 146 30.14 9.02 -0.43
CA THR A 146 31.55 9.16 -0.06
C THR A 146 32.41 9.48 -1.29
N THR A 147 32.16 8.83 -2.43
CA THR A 147 32.87 9.15 -3.69
C THR A 147 32.56 10.55 -4.22
N ALA A 148 31.34 11.06 -3.99
CA ALA A 148 30.95 12.41 -4.39
C ALA A 148 31.56 13.51 -3.50
N PHE A 149 31.95 13.18 -2.26
CA PHE A 149 32.58 14.13 -1.33
C PHE A 149 34.11 14.21 -1.48
N GLN A 150 34.70 13.30 -2.26
CA GLN A 150 36.15 13.23 -2.51
C GLN A 150 36.57 13.83 -3.87
N GLN A 151 35.63 14.44 -4.60
CA GLN A 151 35.89 15.28 -5.79
C GLN A 151 35.82 16.76 -5.41
#